data_AF-A0A246AJR2-F1
#
_entry.id   AF-A0A246AJR2-F1
#
_cell.length_a   1.000
_cell.length_b   1.000
_cell.length_c   1.000
_cell.angle_alpha   90.00
_cell.angle_beta   90.00
_cell.angle_gamma   90.00
#
_symmetry.space_group_name_H-M   'P 1'
#
loop_
_entity.id
_entity.type
_entity.pdbx_description
1 polymer ?
#
loop_
_entity_poly.entity_id
_entity_poly.type
_entity_poly.pdbx_seq_one_letter_code
_entity_poly.pdbx_strand_id
1 'polypeptide(L)'
;MKKIITLLSLAAFAVGFSQNFTPNQYPKGVYETYEDFRTKTPTSNPSLSAAMTEDQIAYRFNNLDDKGKKLKKAFAISDGENVYLHVVNLIKKFNSEDKGQGYDGGIYYLKAENKGGYLFVRDYFTSNSAAMWGGIIAAAAARRTKGVIYEEEKESFNLFRNMEEFKTFMQVNHPSVVLDLEKGKGDAKLDEGEIEAKNLALIKSA
;
A
#
# COMPACT_ATOMS: atom_id res chain seq x y z
N MET A 1 9.35 -29.06 53.59
CA MET A 1 8.42 -28.74 52.49
C MET A 1 8.64 -27.28 52.07
N LYS A 2 9.48 -27.02 51.07
CA LYS A 2 9.67 -25.68 50.50
C LYS A 2 9.05 -25.68 49.11
N LYS A 3 7.95 -24.94 48.93
CA LYS A 3 7.32 -24.71 47.62
C LYS A 3 8.18 -23.67 46.88
N ILE A 4 8.84 -24.09 45.81
CA ILE A 4 9.46 -23.17 44.85
C ILE A 4 8.37 -22.78 43.86
N ILE A 5 7.92 -21.53 43.94
CA ILE A 5 7.04 -20.92 42.95
C ILE A 5 7.96 -20.38 41.85
N THR A 6 8.03 -21.09 40.73
CA THR A 6 8.72 -20.60 39.54
C THR A 6 7.79 -19.61 38.84
N LEU A 7 8.07 -18.30 38.98
CA LEU A 7 7.48 -17.28 38.14
C LEU A 7 8.12 -17.41 36.73
N LEU A 8 7.38 -17.98 35.77
CA LEU A 8 7.70 -17.75 34.36
C LEU A 8 7.25 -16.32 34.01
N SER A 9 8.18 -15.38 33.99
CA SER A 9 7.96 -14.10 33.34
C SER A 9 7.88 -14.34 31.84
N LEU A 10 6.66 -14.32 31.30
CA LEU A 10 6.40 -14.29 29.87
C LEU A 10 6.82 -12.90 29.36
N ALA A 11 8.11 -12.73 29.06
CA ALA A 11 8.57 -11.60 28.28
C ALA A 11 8.03 -11.80 26.86
N ALA A 12 6.88 -11.22 26.58
CA ALA A 12 6.43 -11.02 25.21
C ALA A 12 7.46 -10.08 24.55
N PHE A 13 8.44 -10.65 23.87
CA PHE A 13 9.20 -9.92 22.87
C PHE A 13 8.17 -9.42 21.87
N ALA A 14 7.86 -8.12 21.92
CA ALA A 14 7.36 -7.42 20.76
C ALA A 14 8.49 -7.47 19.74
N VAL A 15 8.52 -8.53 18.94
CA VAL A 15 9.37 -8.61 17.75
C VAL A 15 8.83 -7.53 16.85
N GLY A 16 9.49 -6.37 16.83
CA GLY A 16 9.23 -5.36 15.80
C GLY A 16 9.57 -5.99 14.47
N PHE A 17 8.56 -6.31 13.67
CA PHE A 17 8.76 -6.92 12.38
C PHE A 17 9.29 -5.86 11.41
N SER A 18 10.57 -5.99 11.06
CA SER A 18 11.21 -5.11 10.08
C SER A 18 10.89 -5.61 8.67
N GLN A 19 9.95 -4.93 8.00
CA GLN A 19 9.84 -5.04 6.55
C GLN A 19 10.98 -4.25 5.91
N ASN A 20 11.51 -4.74 4.78
CA ASN A 20 12.61 -4.10 4.06
C ASN A 20 12.34 -4.12 2.55
N PHE A 21 11.18 -3.60 2.16
CA PHE A 21 10.83 -3.42 0.76
C PHE A 21 11.84 -2.48 0.09
N THR A 22 12.43 -2.93 -1.00
CA THR A 22 13.18 -2.06 -1.91
C THR A 22 12.76 -2.38 -3.35
N PRO A 23 12.42 -1.37 -4.18
CA PRO A 23 11.99 -1.61 -5.56
C PRO A 23 12.96 -2.49 -6.35
N ASN A 24 14.27 -2.33 -6.11
CA ASN A 24 15.34 -3.05 -6.80
C ASN A 24 15.32 -4.58 -6.56
N GLN A 25 14.59 -5.07 -5.55
CA GLN A 25 14.37 -6.50 -5.34
C GLN A 25 13.45 -7.12 -6.39
N TYR A 26 12.76 -6.30 -7.19
CA TYR A 26 11.85 -6.73 -8.25
C TYR A 26 12.52 -6.50 -9.60
N PRO A 27 13.06 -7.56 -10.26
CA PRO A 27 13.62 -7.45 -11.59
C PRO A 27 12.66 -6.77 -12.57
N LYS A 28 13.23 -6.03 -13.53
CA LYS A 28 12.45 -5.41 -14.61
C LYS A 28 11.58 -6.46 -15.31
N GLY A 29 10.30 -6.14 -15.50
CA GLY A 29 9.37 -7.01 -16.21
C GLY A 29 7.92 -6.85 -15.77
N VAL A 30 7.08 -7.72 -16.31
CA VAL A 30 5.64 -7.80 -16.05
C VAL A 30 5.37 -9.04 -15.19
N TYR A 31 4.66 -8.82 -14.09
CA TYR A 31 4.25 -9.85 -13.13
C TYR A 31 2.77 -10.10 -13.35
N GLU A 32 2.41 -11.16 -14.08
CA GLU A 32 1.02 -11.39 -14.46
C GLU A 32 0.14 -11.74 -13.26
N THR A 33 0.69 -12.49 -12.31
CA THR A 33 -0.02 -12.98 -11.13
C THR A 33 0.55 -12.41 -9.83
N TYR A 34 -0.24 -12.56 -8.74
CA TYR A 34 0.25 -12.26 -7.40
C TYR A 34 1.44 -13.15 -7.02
N GLU A 35 1.46 -14.40 -7.48
CA GLU A 35 2.55 -15.33 -7.17
C GLU A 35 3.87 -14.92 -7.81
N ASP A 36 3.81 -14.46 -9.07
CA ASP A 36 4.97 -13.89 -9.76
C ASP A 36 5.52 -12.70 -8.95
N PHE A 37 4.63 -11.81 -8.51
CA PHE A 37 5.00 -10.66 -7.69
C PHE A 37 5.62 -11.08 -6.35
N ARG A 38 4.97 -11.98 -5.61
CA ARG A 38 5.41 -12.46 -4.30
C ARG A 38 6.77 -13.16 -4.36
N THR A 39 7.00 -13.95 -5.39
CA THR A 39 8.26 -14.65 -5.65
C THR A 39 9.29 -13.79 -6.37
N LYS A 40 8.96 -12.52 -6.65
CA LYS A 40 9.84 -11.54 -7.31
C LYS A 40 10.39 -12.05 -8.65
N THR A 41 9.59 -12.85 -9.34
CA THR A 41 9.95 -13.49 -10.61
C THR A 41 8.97 -13.01 -11.69
N PRO A 42 9.38 -12.10 -12.61
CA PRO A 42 8.49 -11.62 -13.64
C PRO A 42 8.13 -12.73 -14.62
N THR A 43 6.87 -12.78 -15.05
CA THR A 43 6.37 -13.72 -16.06
C THR A 43 6.97 -13.46 -17.42
N SER A 44 7.21 -12.17 -17.73
CA SER A 44 7.80 -11.73 -19.00
C SER A 44 8.54 -10.41 -18.81
N ASN A 45 9.42 -10.08 -19.75
CA ASN A 45 10.17 -8.82 -19.75
C ASN A 45 10.08 -8.11 -21.11
N PRO A 46 8.88 -7.63 -21.50
CA PRO A 46 8.71 -6.90 -22.75
C PRO A 46 9.33 -5.50 -22.68
N SER A 47 9.56 -4.89 -23.84
CA SER A 47 9.85 -3.46 -23.94
C SER A 47 8.62 -2.66 -23.49
N LEU A 48 8.75 -1.93 -22.39
CA LEU A 48 7.68 -1.10 -21.82
C LEU A 48 7.80 0.35 -22.29
N SER A 49 6.66 1.02 -22.48
CA SER A 49 6.64 2.48 -22.54
C SER A 49 7.13 3.09 -21.22
N ALA A 50 7.52 4.37 -21.25
CA ALA A 50 7.62 5.14 -20.02
C ALA A 50 6.28 5.11 -19.25
N ALA A 51 6.36 5.24 -17.91
CA ALA A 51 5.19 5.29 -17.06
C ALA A 51 4.38 6.56 -17.38
N MET A 52 3.11 6.39 -17.81
CA MET A 52 2.23 7.51 -18.18
C MET A 52 1.29 7.84 -17.03
N THR A 53 1.28 9.10 -16.57
CA THR A 53 0.40 9.59 -15.51
C THR A 53 0.06 11.07 -15.71
N GLU A 54 -1.11 11.49 -15.21
CA GLU A 54 -1.55 12.90 -15.22
C GLU A 54 -1.55 13.50 -13.79
N ASP A 55 -1.65 12.66 -12.76
CA ASP A 55 -1.87 13.04 -11.37
C ASP A 55 -0.81 12.48 -10.41
N GLN A 56 0.21 11.78 -10.93
CA GLN A 56 1.25 11.08 -10.18
C GLN A 56 0.75 9.95 -9.26
N ILE A 57 -0.51 9.55 -9.39
CA ILE A 57 -1.15 8.46 -8.64
C ILE A 57 -1.45 7.29 -9.58
N ALA A 58 -2.14 7.57 -10.69
CA ALA A 58 -2.56 6.57 -11.65
C ALA A 58 -1.56 6.46 -12.81
N TYR A 59 -0.83 5.35 -12.86
CA TYR A 59 0.15 5.04 -13.92
C TYR A 59 -0.39 4.03 -14.93
N ARG A 60 0.02 4.17 -16.19
CA ARG A 60 -0.33 3.27 -17.28
C ARG A 60 0.89 2.94 -18.12
N PHE A 61 0.87 1.74 -18.69
CA PHE A 61 1.98 1.19 -19.48
C PHE A 61 1.46 0.54 -20.77
N ASN A 62 2.25 0.69 -21.83
CA ASN A 62 2.06 -0.03 -23.09
C ASN A 62 3.19 -1.06 -23.25
N ASN A 63 2.84 -2.24 -23.76
CA ASN A 63 3.79 -3.21 -24.28
C ASN A 63 4.18 -2.79 -25.71
N LEU A 64 5.41 -2.33 -25.89
CA LEU A 64 5.92 -1.86 -27.18
C LEU A 64 6.20 -3.02 -28.15
N ASP A 65 6.50 -4.21 -27.63
CA ASP A 65 6.69 -5.41 -28.45
C ASP A 65 5.35 -5.94 -29.00
N ASP A 66 4.22 -5.61 -28.35
CA ASP A 66 2.86 -5.93 -28.81
C ASP A 66 2.15 -4.68 -29.36
N LYS A 67 2.77 -4.03 -30.35
CA LYS A 67 2.19 -2.88 -31.09
C LYS A 67 1.70 -1.73 -30.18
N GLY A 68 2.33 -1.54 -29.03
CA GLY A 68 1.93 -0.52 -28.06
C GLY A 68 0.64 -0.84 -27.30
N LYS A 69 0.24 -2.11 -27.20
CA LYS A 69 -0.98 -2.51 -26.50
C LYS A 69 -0.89 -2.18 -25.00
N LYS A 70 -1.95 -1.59 -24.46
CA LYS A 70 -2.07 -1.28 -23.02
C LYS A 70 -2.01 -2.54 -22.16
N LEU A 71 -1.16 -2.52 -21.14
CA LEU A 71 -1.14 -3.53 -20.09
C LEU A 71 -2.27 -3.25 -19.10
N LYS A 72 -3.27 -4.14 -19.03
CA LYS A 72 -4.51 -3.90 -18.27
C LYS A 72 -4.80 -4.90 -17.15
N LYS A 73 -3.98 -5.96 -17.03
CA LYS A 73 -4.34 -7.13 -16.23
C LYS A 73 -3.21 -7.66 -15.35
N ALA A 74 -1.96 -7.35 -15.67
CA ALA A 74 -0.81 -7.79 -14.88
C ALA A 74 -1.00 -7.36 -13.43
N PHE A 75 -0.60 -8.21 -12.49
CA PHE A 75 -0.63 -7.88 -11.07
C PHE A 75 0.29 -6.71 -10.76
N ALA A 76 1.53 -6.76 -11.27
CA ALA A 76 2.51 -5.71 -11.09
C ALA A 76 3.37 -5.50 -12.35
N ILE A 77 4.03 -4.35 -12.41
CA ILE A 77 5.02 -3.99 -13.42
C ILE A 77 6.24 -3.42 -12.69
N SER A 78 7.44 -3.86 -13.06
CA SER A 78 8.69 -3.21 -12.69
C SER A 78 9.33 -2.64 -13.95
N ASP A 79 9.63 -1.33 -13.96
CA ASP A 79 10.34 -0.68 -15.07
C ASP A 79 11.87 -0.81 -14.94
N GLY A 80 12.35 -1.39 -13.83
CA GLY A 80 13.76 -1.54 -13.45
C GLY A 80 14.20 -0.58 -12.34
N GLU A 81 13.45 0.49 -12.10
CA GLU A 81 13.70 1.47 -11.03
C GLU A 81 12.56 1.48 -10.01
N ASN A 82 11.33 1.33 -10.47
CA ASN A 82 10.10 1.43 -9.70
C ASN A 82 9.23 0.20 -9.91
N VAL A 83 8.41 -0.10 -8.90
CA VAL A 83 7.40 -1.16 -8.94
C VAL A 83 6.01 -0.50 -8.94
N TYR A 84 5.09 -1.05 -9.71
CA TYR A 84 3.74 -0.54 -9.87
C TYR A 84 2.73 -1.66 -9.69
N LEU A 85 1.70 -1.45 -8.86
CA LEU A 85 0.69 -2.45 -8.52
C LEU A 85 -0.65 -2.14 -9.17
N HIS A 86 -1.25 -3.12 -9.84
CA HIS A 86 -2.55 -2.93 -10.49
C HIS A 86 -3.66 -2.79 -9.46
N VAL A 87 -4.35 -1.65 -9.46
CA VAL A 87 -5.33 -1.28 -8.41
C VAL A 87 -6.41 -2.34 -8.22
N VAL A 88 -6.96 -2.89 -9.31
CA VAL A 88 -8.01 -3.90 -9.24
C VAL A 88 -7.52 -5.21 -8.62
N ASN A 89 -6.28 -5.59 -8.88
CA ASN A 89 -5.71 -6.83 -8.34
C ASN A 89 -5.27 -6.65 -6.88
N LEU A 90 -4.75 -5.47 -6.54
CA LEU A 90 -4.42 -5.08 -5.17
C LEU A 90 -5.66 -5.13 -4.26
N ILE A 91 -6.78 -4.55 -4.68
CA ILE A 91 -8.02 -4.52 -3.87
C ILE A 91 -8.58 -5.93 -3.63
N LYS A 92 -8.44 -6.84 -4.61
CA LYS A 92 -8.83 -8.25 -4.42
C LYS A 92 -8.01 -8.96 -3.35
N LYS A 93 -6.83 -8.43 -3.03
CA LYS A 93 -5.91 -8.90 -2.01
C LYS A 93 -5.98 -8.09 -0.72
N PHE A 94 -7.00 -7.24 -0.57
CA PHE A 94 -7.28 -6.59 0.69
C PHE A 94 -7.63 -7.58 1.80
N ASN A 95 -7.21 -7.19 3.00
CA ASN A 95 -7.60 -7.80 4.26
C ASN A 95 -9.14 -7.88 4.32
N SER A 96 -9.70 -8.89 5.01
CA SER A 96 -11.16 -9.07 5.07
C SER A 96 -11.90 -7.83 5.59
N GLU A 97 -11.27 -7.07 6.47
CA GLU A 97 -11.81 -5.84 7.07
C GLU A 97 -11.87 -4.66 6.08
N ASP A 98 -11.10 -4.70 4.99
CA ASP A 98 -10.93 -3.60 4.04
C ASP A 98 -11.77 -3.76 2.77
N LYS A 99 -12.44 -4.91 2.60
CA LYS A 99 -13.30 -5.23 1.44
C LYS A 99 -14.49 -4.28 1.26
N GLY A 100 -14.74 -3.38 2.21
CA GLY A 100 -15.79 -2.35 2.16
C GLY A 100 -15.37 -1.02 1.52
N GLN A 101 -14.14 -0.89 1.01
CA GLN A 101 -13.65 0.33 0.38
C GLN A 101 -13.65 0.20 -1.16
N GLY A 102 -14.16 1.22 -1.83
CA GLY A 102 -14.10 1.39 -3.29
C GLY A 102 -12.97 2.34 -3.69
N TYR A 103 -12.52 2.21 -4.93
CA TYR A 103 -11.57 3.10 -5.61
C TYR A 103 -12.31 3.87 -6.70
N ASP A 104 -11.67 4.86 -7.32
CA ASP A 104 -12.28 5.74 -8.33
C ASP A 104 -12.67 5.05 -9.65
N GLY A 105 -12.44 3.75 -9.76
CA GLY A 105 -12.69 2.98 -10.97
C GLY A 105 -11.60 3.17 -12.01
N GLY A 106 -11.62 2.32 -13.03
CA GLY A 106 -10.64 2.34 -14.12
C GLY A 106 -9.57 1.27 -14.00
N ILE A 107 -8.57 1.37 -14.89
CA ILE A 107 -7.49 0.39 -15.04
C ILE A 107 -6.18 1.17 -15.09
N TYR A 108 -5.43 1.07 -14.01
CA TYR A 108 -4.14 1.73 -13.80
C TYR A 108 -3.34 0.98 -12.75
N TYR A 109 -2.10 1.40 -12.59
CA TYR A 109 -1.17 0.89 -11.59
C TYR A 109 -0.79 2.03 -10.64
N LEU A 110 -0.57 1.67 -9.38
CA LEU A 110 -0.12 2.57 -8.33
C LEU A 110 1.38 2.39 -8.13
N LYS A 111 2.12 3.49 -8.09
CA LYS A 111 3.56 3.43 -7.81
C LYS A 111 3.81 3.02 -6.37
N ALA A 112 4.62 1.99 -6.18
CA ALA A 112 5.08 1.52 -4.88
C ALA A 112 6.27 2.34 -4.40
N GLU A 113 6.21 2.75 -3.14
CA GLU A 113 7.24 3.49 -2.43
C GLU A 113 7.70 2.70 -1.20
N ASN A 114 8.98 2.81 -0.84
CA ASN A 114 9.42 2.37 0.48
C ASN A 114 9.10 3.48 1.49
N LYS A 115 8.22 3.17 2.44
CA LYS A 115 7.97 4.02 3.62
C LYS A 115 8.14 3.17 4.88
N GLY A 116 9.19 3.45 5.65
CA GLY A 116 9.46 2.71 6.89
C GLY A 116 9.72 1.22 6.68
N GLY A 117 10.22 0.84 5.50
CA GLY A 117 10.43 -0.55 5.12
C GLY A 117 9.22 -1.24 4.49
N TYR A 118 8.04 -0.64 4.53
CA TYR A 118 6.84 -1.17 3.90
C TYR A 118 6.79 -0.84 2.40
N LEU A 119 6.23 -1.75 1.61
CA LEU A 119 5.71 -1.39 0.29
C LEU A 119 4.43 -0.59 0.51
N PHE A 120 4.51 0.71 0.26
CA PHE A 120 3.41 1.65 0.37
C PHE A 120 2.92 2.07 -1.00
N VAL A 121 1.61 2.05 -1.23
CA VAL A 121 0.97 2.72 -2.37
C VAL A 121 -0.10 3.66 -1.86
N ARG A 122 -0.46 4.64 -2.69
CA ARG A 122 -1.45 5.65 -2.34
C ARG A 122 -2.46 5.81 -3.46
N ASP A 123 -3.73 5.89 -3.10
CA ASP A 123 -4.83 6.13 -4.05
C ASP A 123 -6.01 6.84 -3.37
N TYR A 124 -6.96 7.29 -4.16
CA TYR A 124 -8.24 7.77 -3.67
C TYR A 124 -9.20 6.61 -3.42
N PHE A 125 -9.68 6.55 -2.18
CA PHE A 125 -10.67 5.56 -1.76
C PHE A 125 -11.92 6.25 -1.20
N THR A 126 -13.04 5.57 -1.34
CA THR A 126 -14.33 5.96 -0.75
C THR A 126 -14.98 4.76 -0.07
N SER A 127 -15.76 5.01 0.98
CA SER A 127 -16.50 3.93 1.64
C SER A 127 -17.67 3.48 0.76
N ASN A 128 -17.83 2.17 0.56
CA ASN A 128 -18.99 1.63 -0.16
C ASN A 128 -20.30 2.00 0.55
N SER A 129 -20.30 2.13 1.88
CA SER A 129 -21.48 2.58 2.62
C SER A 129 -21.83 4.04 2.35
N ALA A 130 -20.85 4.93 2.17
CA ALA A 130 -21.10 6.32 1.83
C ALA A 130 -21.74 6.43 0.43
N ALA A 131 -21.26 5.63 -0.52
CA ALA A 131 -21.84 5.55 -1.85
C ALA A 131 -23.26 4.96 -1.85
N MET A 132 -23.49 3.90 -1.06
CA MET A 132 -24.78 3.20 -1.01
C MET A 132 -25.87 4.04 -0.34
N TRP A 133 -25.57 4.70 0.79
CA TRP A 133 -26.58 5.42 1.57
C TRP A 133 -26.72 6.90 1.20
N GLY A 134 -25.65 7.55 0.77
CA GLY A 134 -25.63 8.97 0.46
C GLY A 134 -25.47 9.31 -1.03
N GLY A 135 -25.47 8.29 -1.89
CA GLY A 135 -25.34 8.45 -3.34
C GLY A 135 -24.02 9.07 -3.78
N ILE A 136 -23.98 9.56 -5.03
CA ILE A 136 -22.76 10.10 -5.67
C ILE A 136 -22.19 11.30 -4.92
N ILE A 137 -23.05 12.16 -4.34
CA ILE A 137 -22.61 13.36 -3.62
C ILE A 137 -21.87 12.97 -2.34
N ALA A 138 -22.42 12.06 -1.54
CA ALA A 138 -21.74 11.60 -0.33
C ALA A 138 -20.49 10.79 -0.66
N ALA A 139 -20.51 9.98 -1.73
CA ALA A 139 -19.33 9.25 -2.20
C ALA A 139 -18.18 10.20 -2.55
N ALA A 140 -18.45 11.28 -3.28
CA ALA A 140 -17.49 12.30 -3.64
C ALA A 140 -17.00 13.08 -2.41
N ALA A 141 -17.91 13.44 -1.50
CA ALA A 141 -17.56 14.13 -0.26
C ALA A 141 -16.74 13.26 0.69
N ALA A 142 -16.88 11.93 0.64
CA ALA A 142 -16.14 10.96 1.45
C ALA A 142 -14.84 10.46 0.80
N ARG A 143 -14.61 10.78 -0.48
CA ARG A 143 -13.41 10.40 -1.22
C ARG A 143 -12.18 11.07 -0.60
N ARG A 144 -11.20 10.28 -0.19
CA ARG A 144 -9.94 10.75 0.41
C ARG A 144 -8.79 9.93 -0.15
N THR A 145 -7.63 10.56 -0.27
CA THR A 145 -6.39 9.84 -0.50
C THR A 145 -6.07 9.01 0.73
N LYS A 146 -5.75 7.73 0.55
CA LYS A 146 -5.37 6.82 1.64
C LYS A 146 -4.19 5.95 1.20
N GLY A 147 -3.39 5.55 2.17
CA GLY A 147 -2.28 4.65 2.04
C GLY A 147 -2.67 3.20 2.20
N VAL A 148 -2.05 2.36 1.39
CA VAL A 148 -2.11 0.91 1.50
C VAL A 148 -0.69 0.40 1.71
N ILE A 149 -0.50 -0.44 2.71
CA ILE A 149 0.75 -1.17 2.91
C ILE A 149 0.58 -2.64 2.52
N TYR A 150 1.63 -3.23 2.00
CA TYR A 150 1.71 -4.68 1.88
C TYR A 150 2.21 -5.29 3.21
N GLU A 151 1.54 -6.33 3.69
CA GLU A 151 1.96 -7.09 4.86
C GLU A 151 2.46 -8.46 4.41
N GLU A 152 3.79 -8.63 4.28
CA GLU A 152 4.40 -9.84 3.70
C GLU A 152 3.94 -11.13 4.41
N GLU A 153 3.89 -11.14 5.74
CA GLU A 153 3.49 -12.33 6.53
C GLU A 153 2.03 -12.72 6.33
N LYS A 154 1.15 -11.74 6.09
CA LYS A 154 -0.28 -11.97 5.87
C LYS A 154 -0.61 -12.21 4.40
N GLU A 155 0.37 -12.03 3.51
CA GLU A 155 0.19 -12.11 2.06
C GLU A 155 -0.97 -11.23 1.56
N SER A 156 -1.14 -10.06 2.18
CA SER A 156 -2.30 -9.20 2.00
C SER A 156 -1.95 -7.72 2.01
N PHE A 157 -2.88 -6.92 1.50
CA PHE A 157 -2.77 -5.46 1.47
C PHE A 157 -3.69 -4.85 2.51
N ASN A 158 -3.14 -4.04 3.40
CA ASN A 158 -3.86 -3.35 4.46
C ASN A 158 -4.07 -1.90 4.08
N LEU A 159 -5.33 -1.48 4.02
CA LEU A 159 -5.71 -0.10 3.75
C LEU A 159 -5.99 0.60 5.08
N PHE A 160 -5.35 1.73 5.33
CA PHE A 160 -5.74 2.58 6.46
C PHE A 160 -7.05 3.29 6.12
N ARG A 161 -8.19 2.80 6.62
CA ARG A 161 -9.49 3.34 6.22
C ARG A 161 -9.72 4.74 6.77
N ASN A 162 -9.01 5.11 7.82
CA ASN A 162 -9.00 6.40 8.48
C ASN A 162 -7.72 6.56 9.33
N MET A 163 -7.50 7.78 9.84
CA MET A 163 -6.31 8.12 10.62
C MET A 163 -6.23 7.41 11.99
N GLU A 164 -7.35 7.00 12.59
CA GLU A 164 -7.32 6.28 13.88
C GLU A 164 -6.82 4.85 13.69
N GLU A 165 -7.16 4.20 12.58
CA GLU A 165 -6.60 2.90 12.21
C GLU A 165 -5.10 2.97 11.95
N PHE A 166 -4.65 4.00 11.20
CA PHE A 166 -3.22 4.23 11.00
C PHE A 166 -2.49 4.45 12.34
N LYS A 167 -3.03 5.30 13.21
CA LYS A 167 -2.47 5.56 14.54
C LYS A 167 -2.41 4.28 15.39
N THR A 168 -3.48 3.48 15.39
CA THR A 168 -3.52 2.20 16.10
C THR A 168 -2.45 1.25 15.57
N PHE A 169 -2.33 1.13 14.25
CA PHE A 169 -1.30 0.32 13.60
C PHE A 169 0.11 0.75 14.06
N MET A 170 0.40 2.06 14.04
CA MET A 170 1.70 2.59 14.45
C MET A 170 1.96 2.38 15.95
N GLN A 171 0.96 2.55 16.81
CA GLN A 171 1.10 2.33 18.25
C GLN A 171 1.37 0.87 18.61
N VAL A 172 0.75 -0.07 17.88
CA VAL A 172 0.92 -1.51 18.11
C VAL A 172 2.26 -2.00 17.57
N ASN A 173 2.62 -1.62 16.34
CA ASN A 173 3.77 -2.19 15.64
C ASN A 173 5.06 -1.38 15.81
N HIS A 174 4.93 -0.07 16.03
CA HIS A 174 6.05 0.88 16.11
C HIS A 174 5.88 1.83 17.31
N PRO A 175 5.70 1.33 18.54
CA PRO A 175 5.34 2.14 19.72
C PRO A 175 6.36 3.23 20.08
N SER A 176 7.60 3.10 19.61
CA SER A 176 8.67 4.09 19.82
C SER A 176 8.62 5.27 18.85
N VAL A 177 7.79 5.22 17.80
CA VAL A 177 7.65 6.30 16.82
C VAL A 177 6.63 7.32 17.33
N VAL A 178 7.07 8.57 17.45
CA VAL A 178 6.19 9.70 17.79
C VAL A 178 5.54 10.22 16.51
N LEU A 179 4.21 10.18 16.45
CA LEU A 179 3.46 10.55 15.26
C LEU A 179 3.20 12.06 15.20
N ASP A 180 3.26 12.61 13.99
CA ASP A 180 2.80 13.94 13.63
C ASP A 180 1.60 13.81 12.67
N LEU A 181 0.40 13.94 13.24
CA LEU A 181 -0.87 13.79 12.52
C LEU A 181 -1.46 15.14 12.07
N GLU A 182 -0.69 16.24 12.15
CA GLU A 182 -1.19 17.55 11.75
C GLU A 182 -1.41 17.63 10.24
N LYS A 183 -2.63 18.04 9.84
CA LYS A 183 -2.99 18.21 8.43
C LYS A 183 -2.44 19.49 7.81
N GLY A 184 -1.85 20.41 8.56
CA GLY A 184 -1.52 21.75 8.08
C GLY A 184 -2.75 22.61 7.74
N LYS A 185 -2.53 23.77 7.12
CA LYS A 185 -3.58 24.73 6.70
C LYS A 185 -3.23 25.34 5.33
N GLY A 186 -4.26 25.76 4.59
CA GLY A 186 -4.09 26.40 3.28
C GLY A 186 -3.40 25.49 2.27
N ASP A 187 -2.43 26.03 1.53
CA ASP A 187 -1.69 25.31 0.49
C ASP A 187 -0.73 24.24 1.04
N ALA A 188 -0.40 24.31 2.34
CA ALA A 188 0.39 23.29 3.02
C ALA A 188 -0.46 22.16 3.62
N LYS A 189 -1.75 22.09 3.25
CA LYS A 189 -2.64 21.07 3.79
C LYS A 189 -2.31 19.71 3.18
N LEU A 190 -1.86 18.79 4.02
CA LEU A 190 -1.59 17.41 3.62
C LEU A 190 -2.88 16.60 3.58
N ASP A 191 -2.97 15.69 2.61
CA ASP A 191 -3.99 14.65 2.59
C ASP A 191 -3.66 13.50 3.55
N GLU A 192 -4.61 12.59 3.77
CA GLU A 192 -4.43 11.51 4.75
C GLU A 192 -3.33 10.52 4.32
N GLY A 193 -3.27 10.17 3.04
CA GLY A 193 -2.21 9.31 2.50
C GLY A 193 -0.81 9.94 2.58
N GLU A 194 -0.70 11.27 2.46
CA GLU A 194 0.56 11.99 2.67
C GLU A 194 1.01 11.97 4.14
N ILE A 195 0.08 12.16 5.07
CA ILE A 195 0.37 12.08 6.52
C ILE A 195 0.81 10.66 6.89
N GLU A 196 0.13 9.65 6.38
CA GLU A 196 0.49 8.24 6.58
C GLU A 196 1.90 7.96 6.04
N ALA A 197 2.20 8.37 4.80
CA ALA A 197 3.51 8.20 4.19
C ALA A 197 4.63 8.90 4.99
N LYS A 198 4.39 10.15 5.43
CA LYS A 198 5.32 10.93 6.25
C LYS A 198 5.64 10.23 7.56
N ASN A 199 4.62 9.71 8.25
CA ASN A 199 4.80 9.05 9.54
C ASN A 199 5.43 7.66 9.43
N LEU A 200 5.08 6.89 8.40
CA LEU A 200 5.76 5.62 8.11
C LEU A 200 7.27 5.85 7.86
N ALA A 201 7.65 6.95 7.20
CA ALA A 201 9.06 7.27 6.96
C ALA A 201 9.86 7.58 8.25
N LEU A 202 9.20 7.80 9.40
CA LEU A 202 9.87 7.97 10.69
C LEU A 202 10.31 6.65 11.32
N ILE A 203 9.81 5.51 10.82
CA ILE A 203 10.28 4.19 11.22
C ILE A 203 11.73 4.08 10.76
N LYS A 204 12.65 4.08 11.72
CA LYS A 204 14.06 3.85 11.44
C LYS A 204 14.21 2.40 10.98
N SER A 205 14.77 2.20 9.79
CA SER A 205 15.31 0.90 9.41
C SER A 205 16.41 0.54 10.42
N ALA A 206 16.19 -0.53 11.17
CA ALA A 206 17.15 -1.05 12.14
C ALA A 206 18.32 -1.77 11.43
#